data_AF-A0A7N0T978-F1
#
_entry.id   AF-A0A7N0T978-F1
#
_cell.length_a   1.000
_cell.length_b   1.000
_cell.length_c   1.000
_cell.angle_alpha   90.00
_cell.angle_beta   90.00
_cell.angle_gamma   90.00
#
_symmetry.space_group_name_H-M   'P 1'
#
loop_
_entity.id
_entity.type
_entity.pdbx_description
1 polymer ?
#
loop_
_entity_poly.entity_id
_entity_poly.type
_entity_poly.pdbx_seq_one_letter_code
_entity_poly.pdbx_strand_id
1 'polypeptide(L)'
;MALLNANRSSISFVRLAMASRFFISNSLYCTSAPFSRSASLFIQPRVNFRLKRVPSRDWSNAVPRRAFISSSISTEAFQESSASKKYGSDQIQVYEILDNAVDEAQAGFANKIEVVLLADGSVCVTDNGRGIPTDLHPVTKKSALETVLTVLHAGGKFGGESSGYNVSGGLHGVGLSVVNALSEALEVTVWRDGMEYHQRYSRGNPITALKCQNVSNNDSSGTRIRFWPDKEIFTSAIEFDHNTIAGRIRELAFLNPELRIIFRKEDSIPENSLTTEYFYAGGLVEYVKWLNSDKVFRCIFGHNAGVC
;
A
#
# COMPACT_ATOMS: atom_id res chain seq x y z
N MET A 1 -4.20 14.70 35.61
CA MET A 1 -4.81 13.38 35.95
C MET A 1 -6.14 13.10 35.23
N ALA A 2 -6.58 13.87 34.21
CA ALA A 2 -7.88 13.65 33.54
C ALA A 2 -7.83 13.53 32.00
N LEU A 3 -6.65 13.25 31.42
CA LEU A 3 -6.45 13.15 29.95
C LEU A 3 -5.98 11.77 29.47
N LEU A 4 -5.78 10.79 30.35
CA LEU A 4 -5.27 9.46 30.00
C LEU A 4 -6.36 8.42 29.68
N ASN A 5 -7.63 8.68 30.00
CA ASN A 5 -8.71 7.68 29.88
C ASN A 5 -9.45 7.68 28.53
N ALA A 6 -9.14 8.60 27.61
CA ALA A 6 -9.79 8.65 26.30
C ALA A 6 -9.20 7.68 25.24
N ASN A 7 -8.02 7.10 25.50
CA ASN A 7 -7.17 6.59 24.41
C ASN A 7 -7.39 5.11 24.02
N ARG A 8 -7.95 4.27 24.91
CA ARG A 8 -8.14 2.83 24.61
C ARG A 8 -9.12 2.55 23.47
N SER A 9 -10.16 3.38 23.35
CA SER A 9 -11.19 3.26 22.29
C SER A 9 -10.60 3.56 20.91
N SER A 10 -9.85 4.66 20.79
CA SER A 10 -9.24 5.09 19.53
C SER A 10 -8.14 4.14 19.05
N ILE A 11 -7.31 3.60 19.95
CA ILE A 11 -6.25 2.64 19.56
C ILE A 11 -6.85 1.33 19.01
N SER A 12 -7.95 0.85 19.59
CA SER A 12 -8.69 -0.30 19.06
C SER A 12 -9.26 0.01 17.67
N PHE A 13 -9.83 1.20 17.48
CA PHE A 13 -10.39 1.65 16.20
C PHE A 13 -9.31 1.80 15.10
N VAL A 14 -8.13 2.35 15.42
CA VAL A 14 -7.00 2.47 14.49
C VAL A 14 -6.45 1.08 14.09
N ARG A 15 -6.32 0.15 15.05
CA ARG A 15 -5.94 -1.25 14.74
C ARG A 15 -6.98 -1.93 13.84
N LEU A 16 -8.27 -1.71 14.09
CA LEU A 16 -9.34 -2.28 13.28
C LEU A 16 -9.39 -1.67 11.87
N ALA A 17 -9.15 -0.36 11.73
CA ALA A 17 -9.07 0.34 10.45
C ALA A 17 -7.86 -0.10 9.59
N MET A 18 -6.74 -0.45 10.23
CA MET A 18 -5.58 -1.08 9.56
C MET A 18 -5.92 -2.50 9.06
N ALA A 19 -6.61 -3.31 9.87
CA ALA A 19 -6.93 -4.69 9.52
C ALA A 19 -8.06 -4.83 8.47
N SER A 20 -9.02 -3.91 8.43
CA SER A 20 -10.22 -4.01 7.58
C SER A 20 -9.97 -3.76 6.08
N ARG A 21 -8.78 -3.31 5.68
CA ARG A 21 -8.40 -3.16 4.26
C ARG A 21 -8.23 -4.47 3.50
N PHE A 22 -8.09 -5.61 4.18
CA PHE A 22 -7.82 -6.91 3.53
C PHE A 22 -9.07 -7.68 3.08
N PHE A 23 -10.28 -7.24 3.44
CA PHE A 23 -11.54 -7.92 3.06
C PHE A 23 -12.66 -6.92 2.74
N ILE A 24 -12.59 -6.26 1.57
CA ILE A 24 -13.78 -5.65 0.95
C ILE A 24 -13.84 -6.05 -0.53
N SER A 25 -14.85 -6.83 -0.88
CA SER A 25 -15.20 -7.14 -2.27
C SER A 25 -15.96 -5.97 -2.91
N ASN A 26 -15.67 -5.70 -4.19
CA ASN A 26 -16.38 -4.67 -4.95
C ASN A 26 -17.87 -5.01 -5.09
N SER A 27 -18.73 -4.05 -4.77
CA SER A 27 -20.13 -4.03 -5.20
C SER A 27 -20.56 -2.59 -5.51
N LEU A 28 -20.31 -2.17 -6.76
CA LEU A 28 -20.86 -0.93 -7.31
C LEU A 28 -22.27 -1.22 -7.84
N TYR A 29 -23.28 -0.54 -7.29
CA TYR A 29 -24.60 -0.43 -7.91
C TYR A 29 -25.00 1.04 -8.02
N CYS A 30 -24.87 1.59 -9.22
CA CYS A 30 -25.54 2.83 -9.59
C CYS A 30 -27.04 2.57 -9.81
N THR A 31 -27.89 3.39 -9.20
CA THR A 31 -29.28 3.58 -9.62
C THR A 31 -29.54 5.07 -9.85
N SER A 32 -30.39 5.38 -10.82
CA SER A 32 -30.52 6.72 -11.41
C SER A 32 -31.96 7.26 -11.35
N ALA A 33 -32.08 8.57 -11.66
CA ALA A 33 -33.28 9.28 -12.13
C ALA A 33 -34.17 9.99 -11.06
N PRO A 34 -35.07 10.93 -11.44
CA PRO A 34 -34.83 12.13 -12.29
C PRO A 34 -35.63 13.42 -11.90
N PHE A 35 -35.65 14.44 -12.78
CA PHE A 35 -36.49 15.69 -12.85
C PHE A 35 -36.03 16.94 -12.02
N SER A 36 -36.15 18.20 -12.47
CA SER A 36 -36.62 18.77 -13.77
C SER A 36 -36.25 20.26 -14.02
N ARG A 37 -36.11 20.64 -15.32
CA ARG A 37 -36.40 21.97 -15.98
C ARG A 37 -35.67 23.25 -15.45
N SER A 38 -35.31 24.27 -16.25
CA SER A 38 -35.24 24.55 -17.72
C SER A 38 -34.54 25.94 -17.90
N ALA A 39 -34.32 26.61 -19.04
CA ALA A 39 -34.77 26.50 -20.45
C ALA A 39 -33.82 27.30 -21.40
N SER A 40 -33.94 27.10 -22.74
CA SER A 40 -33.52 27.99 -23.87
C SER A 40 -32.04 28.43 -24.03
N LEU A 41 -31.43 28.68 -25.19
CA LEU A 41 -31.61 28.48 -26.66
C LEU A 41 -30.19 28.79 -27.29
N PHE A 42 -29.76 28.55 -28.53
CA PHE A 42 -30.35 28.10 -29.82
C PHE A 42 -29.22 27.57 -30.77
N ILE A 43 -29.62 26.89 -31.86
CA ILE A 43 -28.96 26.69 -33.19
C ILE A 43 -28.05 25.46 -33.37
N GLN A 44 -28.25 24.81 -34.54
CA GLN A 44 -27.65 23.57 -35.05
C GLN A 44 -27.17 23.82 -36.51
N PRO A 45 -26.26 23.01 -37.11
CA PRO A 45 -26.70 21.74 -37.71
C PRO A 45 -25.69 20.56 -37.82
N ARG A 46 -26.24 19.35 -37.61
CA ARG A 46 -26.03 18.07 -38.32
C ARG A 46 -24.68 17.71 -39.00
N VAL A 47 -24.17 16.52 -38.63
CA VAL A 47 -23.88 15.43 -39.59
C VAL A 47 -24.39 14.10 -39.00
N ASN A 48 -25.02 13.25 -39.82
CA ASN A 48 -25.58 11.96 -39.39
C ASN A 48 -24.56 10.82 -39.54
N PHE A 49 -24.44 9.94 -38.54
CA PHE A 49 -23.91 8.58 -38.73
C PHE A 49 -24.96 7.52 -38.37
N ARG A 50 -25.15 6.57 -39.29
CA ARG A 50 -26.23 5.57 -39.27
C ARG A 50 -25.70 4.26 -38.66
N LEU A 51 -25.97 4.01 -37.38
CA LEU A 51 -25.63 2.75 -36.72
C LEU A 51 -26.32 1.56 -37.42
N LYS A 52 -25.52 0.58 -37.86
CA LYS A 52 -26.03 -0.69 -38.38
C LYS A 52 -26.39 -1.63 -37.23
N ARG A 53 -27.56 -2.26 -37.36
CA ARG A 53 -28.11 -3.22 -36.39
C ARG A 53 -27.37 -4.56 -36.51
N VAL A 54 -26.78 -5.03 -35.41
CA VAL A 54 -26.23 -6.40 -35.30
C VAL A 54 -27.37 -7.35 -34.90
N PRO A 55 -27.53 -8.53 -35.52
CA PRO A 55 -28.59 -9.46 -35.15
C PRO A 55 -28.24 -10.22 -33.86
N SER A 56 -29.21 -10.28 -32.95
CA SER A 56 -29.19 -11.15 -31.77
C SER A 56 -29.30 -12.62 -32.18
N ARG A 57 -28.54 -13.50 -31.51
CA ARG A 57 -28.80 -14.95 -31.49
C ARG A 57 -29.21 -15.36 -30.09
N ASP A 58 -30.40 -15.94 -29.98
CA ASP A 58 -30.94 -16.46 -28.73
C ASP A 58 -30.12 -17.62 -28.20
N TRP A 59 -29.79 -17.59 -26.90
CA TRP A 59 -29.39 -18.76 -26.12
C TRP A 59 -30.20 -18.77 -24.83
N SER A 60 -31.35 -19.44 -24.90
CA SER A 60 -32.24 -19.67 -23.77
C SER A 60 -31.73 -20.82 -22.89
N ASN A 61 -31.07 -20.50 -21.78
CA ASN A 61 -30.86 -21.45 -20.67
C ASN A 61 -31.63 -20.95 -19.44
N ALA A 62 -32.89 -21.36 -19.33
CA ALA A 62 -33.72 -21.07 -18.18
C ALA A 62 -33.34 -21.96 -16.99
N VAL A 63 -32.99 -21.35 -15.87
CA VAL A 63 -32.85 -22.02 -14.56
C VAL A 63 -33.77 -21.29 -13.58
N PRO A 64 -34.68 -21.99 -12.86
CA PRO A 64 -35.71 -21.32 -12.07
C PRO A 64 -35.14 -20.68 -10.80
N ARG A 65 -35.65 -19.49 -10.45
CA ARG A 65 -35.42 -18.88 -9.14
C ARG A 65 -36.07 -19.75 -8.06
N ARG A 66 -35.28 -20.29 -7.13
CA ARG A 66 -35.78 -20.90 -5.89
C ARG A 66 -35.41 -20.05 -4.68
N ALA A 67 -36.26 -20.09 -3.66
CA ALA A 67 -36.39 -19.06 -2.64
C ALA A 67 -35.32 -19.11 -1.54
N PHE A 68 -35.26 -17.99 -0.80
CA PHE A 68 -34.78 -17.89 0.58
C PHE A 68 -34.96 -19.18 1.40
N ILE A 69 -33.92 -19.59 2.13
CA ILE A 69 -34.07 -20.38 3.35
C ILE A 69 -33.26 -19.72 4.48
N SER A 70 -33.89 -19.68 5.65
CA SER A 70 -33.41 -19.12 6.90
C SER A 70 -32.16 -19.82 7.45
N SER A 71 -31.46 -19.12 8.35
CA SER A 71 -30.34 -19.63 9.13
C SER A 71 -30.67 -20.90 9.93
N SER A 72 -29.78 -21.88 9.85
CA SER A 72 -29.48 -22.81 10.94
C SER A 72 -27.96 -23.00 10.99
N ILE A 73 -27.33 -22.49 12.06
CA ILE A 73 -25.89 -22.67 12.30
C ILE A 73 -25.64 -24.14 12.64
N SER A 74 -25.05 -24.89 11.72
CA SER A 74 -24.37 -26.15 12.00
C SER A 74 -22.89 -25.86 12.22
N THR A 75 -22.43 -25.98 13.47
CA THR A 75 -21.02 -25.80 13.84
C THR A 75 -20.19 -27.00 13.39
N GLU A 76 -19.72 -26.98 12.14
CA GLU A 76 -18.61 -27.81 11.70
C GLU A 76 -17.30 -27.05 11.92
N ALA A 77 -16.39 -27.66 12.70
CA ALA A 77 -15.12 -27.05 13.04
C ALA A 77 -14.20 -27.03 11.81
N PHE A 78 -14.03 -25.86 11.19
CA PHE A 78 -12.97 -25.63 10.22
C PHE A 78 -11.62 -25.89 10.92
N GLN A 79 -10.92 -26.94 10.49
CA GLN A 79 -9.53 -27.12 10.88
C GLN A 79 -8.72 -25.95 10.32
N GLU A 80 -8.14 -25.15 11.22
CA GLU A 80 -7.28 -24.03 10.87
C GLU A 80 -6.06 -24.56 10.09
N SER A 81 -6.04 -24.34 8.78
CA SER A 81 -4.85 -24.61 7.97
C SER A 81 -3.73 -23.65 8.40
N SER A 82 -2.53 -24.18 8.61
CA SER A 82 -1.34 -23.46 9.07
C SER A 82 -0.84 -22.33 8.15
N ALA A 83 -1.53 -22.08 7.03
CA ALA A 83 -1.30 -20.97 6.12
C ALA A 83 -1.94 -19.63 6.58
N SER A 84 -2.84 -19.64 7.57
CA SER A 84 -3.44 -18.41 8.12
C SER A 84 -2.56 -17.78 9.22
N LYS A 85 -1.29 -17.45 8.89
CA LYS A 85 -0.51 -16.52 9.70
C LYS A 85 -1.13 -15.13 9.56
N LYS A 86 -2.07 -14.84 10.46
CA LYS A 86 -2.68 -13.53 10.69
C LYS A 86 -1.59 -12.44 10.69
N TYR A 87 -1.67 -11.48 9.77
CA TYR A 87 -0.72 -10.36 9.72
C TYR A 87 -0.58 -9.74 11.11
N GLY A 88 0.64 -9.72 11.64
CA GLY A 88 0.96 -8.99 12.86
C GLY A 88 0.74 -7.51 12.60
N SER A 89 0.16 -6.80 13.57
CA SER A 89 -0.11 -5.36 13.47
C SER A 89 1.13 -4.51 13.16
N ASP A 90 2.29 -5.10 13.41
CA ASP A 90 3.61 -4.50 13.48
C ASP A 90 4.22 -4.46 12.07
N GLN A 91 4.00 -5.50 11.25
CA GLN A 91 4.40 -5.53 9.83
C GLN A 91 3.65 -4.49 8.99
N ILE A 92 2.43 -4.11 9.39
CA ILE A 92 1.60 -3.13 8.66
C ILE A 92 2.30 -1.77 8.55
N GLN A 93 3.08 -1.38 9.57
CA GLN A 93 3.85 -0.13 9.52
C GLN A 93 4.93 -0.17 8.44
N VAL A 94 5.58 -1.32 8.20
CA VAL A 94 6.55 -1.49 7.12
C VAL A 94 5.86 -1.33 5.76
N TYR A 95 4.67 -1.93 5.61
CA TYR A 95 3.91 -1.87 4.36
C TYR A 95 3.40 -0.47 4.04
N GLU A 96 2.88 0.29 5.01
CA GLU A 96 2.42 1.67 4.75
C GLU A 96 3.57 2.60 4.31
N ILE A 97 4.82 2.38 4.76
CA ILE A 97 5.97 3.14 4.26
C ILE A 97 6.42 2.61 2.88
N LEU A 98 6.50 1.29 2.71
CA LEU A 98 6.91 0.65 1.45
C LEU A 98 5.94 0.97 0.30
N ASP A 99 4.63 0.94 0.53
CA ASP A 99 3.61 1.27 -0.47
C ASP A 99 3.70 2.76 -0.87
N ASN A 100 4.10 3.67 0.04
CA ASN A 100 4.37 5.07 -0.33
C ASN A 100 5.60 5.21 -1.25
N ALA A 101 6.65 4.41 -1.04
CA ALA A 101 7.82 4.35 -1.91
C ALA A 101 7.50 3.68 -3.27
N VAL A 102 6.64 2.66 -3.29
CA VAL A 102 6.13 2.05 -4.53
C VAL A 102 5.26 3.02 -5.32
N ASP A 103 4.45 3.86 -4.68
CA ASP A 103 3.67 4.90 -5.37
C ASP A 103 4.58 5.92 -6.11
N GLU A 104 5.80 6.22 -5.63
CA GLU A 104 6.78 7.01 -6.39
C GLU A 104 7.30 6.26 -7.64
N ALA A 105 7.48 4.94 -7.55
CA ALA A 105 7.86 4.11 -8.69
C ALA A 105 6.74 3.99 -9.73
N GLN A 106 5.49 3.83 -9.30
CA GLN A 106 4.30 3.82 -10.17
C GLN A 106 4.06 5.16 -10.86
N ALA A 107 4.47 6.26 -10.23
CA ALA A 107 4.49 7.59 -10.85
C ALA A 107 5.71 7.83 -11.77
N GLY A 108 6.63 6.87 -11.89
CA GLY A 108 7.80 6.93 -12.77
C GLY A 108 9.01 7.70 -12.21
N PHE A 109 9.04 7.97 -10.89
CA PHE A 109 10.09 8.78 -10.27
C PHE A 109 11.10 7.98 -9.43
N ALA A 110 10.75 6.78 -8.96
CA ALA A 110 11.67 5.88 -8.26
C ALA A 110 11.93 4.62 -9.07
N ASN A 111 13.16 4.12 -9.05
CA ASN A 111 13.55 2.83 -9.63
C ASN A 111 14.29 1.91 -8.63
N LYS A 112 14.57 2.42 -7.42
CA LYS A 112 15.22 1.69 -6.34
C LYS A 112 14.56 2.00 -5.01
N ILE A 113 14.22 0.94 -4.28
CA ILE A 113 13.82 0.99 -2.87
C ILE A 113 14.76 0.10 -2.07
N GLU A 114 15.18 0.55 -0.89
CA GLU A 114 15.90 -0.25 0.11
C GLU A 114 15.07 -0.31 1.40
N VAL A 115 14.75 -1.52 1.85
CA VAL A 115 14.09 -1.81 3.12
C VAL A 115 15.10 -2.52 4.02
N VAL A 116 15.36 -1.98 5.21
CA VAL A 116 16.30 -2.55 6.18
C VAL A 116 15.56 -2.78 7.51
N LEU A 117 15.59 -4.01 8.00
CA LEU A 117 15.31 -4.32 9.41
C LEU A 117 16.63 -4.21 10.17
N LEU A 118 16.76 -3.24 11.08
CA LEU A 118 18.01 -2.95 11.78
C LEU A 118 18.11 -3.75 13.09
N ALA A 119 19.34 -3.99 13.53
CA ALA A 119 19.63 -4.76 14.75
C ALA A 119 19.12 -4.11 16.05
N ASP A 120 18.79 -2.81 16.03
CA ASP A 120 18.18 -2.09 17.16
C ASP A 120 16.65 -2.21 17.23
N GLY A 121 16.04 -2.98 16.31
CA GLY A 121 14.59 -3.16 16.21
C GLY A 121 13.87 -2.07 15.42
N SER A 122 14.59 -1.10 14.84
CA SER A 122 14.00 -0.13 13.90
C SER A 122 13.88 -0.70 12.49
N VAL A 123 13.01 -0.07 11.70
CA VAL A 123 12.91 -0.31 10.26
C VAL A 123 13.23 0.97 9.52
N CYS A 124 14.07 0.86 8.50
CA CYS A 124 14.39 1.93 7.56
C CYS A 124 13.85 1.57 6.18
N VAL A 125 13.15 2.50 5.53
CA VAL A 125 12.79 2.41 4.12
C VAL A 125 13.34 3.65 3.42
N THR A 126 14.10 3.45 2.35
CA THR A 126 14.67 4.51 1.52
C THR A 126 14.24 4.31 0.07
N ASP A 127 13.62 5.33 -0.53
CA ASP A 127 13.37 5.42 -1.97
C ASP A 127 14.34 6.41 -2.64
N ASN A 128 14.42 6.36 -3.97
CA ASN A 128 15.05 7.38 -4.80
C ASN A 128 14.05 8.20 -5.62
N GLY A 129 12.85 8.45 -5.08
CA GLY A 129 11.79 9.23 -5.73
C GLY A 129 12.05 10.73 -5.71
N ARG A 130 10.97 11.52 -5.80
CA ARG A 130 11.01 13.00 -5.79
C ARG A 130 11.38 13.63 -4.45
N GLY A 131 11.32 12.86 -3.36
CA GLY A 131 11.35 13.38 -2.00
C GLY A 131 10.05 14.08 -1.60
N ILE A 132 9.60 13.88 -0.35
CA ILE A 132 8.41 14.56 0.20
C ILE A 132 8.60 16.09 0.16
N PRO A 133 7.61 16.89 -0.30
CA PRO A 133 7.73 18.34 -0.31
C PRO A 133 8.03 18.95 1.07
N THR A 134 8.93 19.93 1.12
CA THR A 134 9.42 20.56 2.37
C THR A 134 8.97 22.00 2.54
N ASP A 135 8.36 22.60 1.51
CA ASP A 135 7.80 23.96 1.49
C ASP A 135 6.77 24.21 2.58
N LEU A 136 6.57 25.49 2.92
CA LEU A 136 5.56 25.90 3.89
C LEU A 136 4.14 25.65 3.36
N HIS A 137 3.42 24.72 3.98
CA HIS A 137 2.06 24.39 3.61
C HIS A 137 1.09 25.54 3.99
N PRO A 138 0.26 26.05 3.05
CA PRO A 138 -0.40 27.34 3.17
C PRO A 138 -1.44 27.41 4.30
N VAL A 139 -2.05 26.27 4.68
CA VAL A 139 -3.08 26.22 5.73
C VAL A 139 -2.47 25.97 7.11
N THR A 140 -1.61 24.95 7.23
CA THR A 140 -1.05 24.51 8.53
C THR A 140 0.11 25.37 9.02
N LYS A 141 0.71 26.19 8.15
CA LYS A 141 1.89 27.04 8.45
C LYS A 141 3.10 26.26 9.00
N LYS A 142 3.17 24.98 8.65
CA LYS A 142 4.27 24.04 8.89
C LYS A 142 4.87 23.65 7.55
N SER A 143 6.02 22.97 7.54
CA SER A 143 6.47 22.30 6.31
C SER A 143 5.41 21.29 5.83
N ALA A 144 5.34 21.04 4.53
CA ALA A 144 4.49 20.00 3.97
C ALA A 144 4.89 18.62 4.52
N LEU A 145 6.20 18.37 4.71
CA LEU A 145 6.76 17.22 5.42
C LEU A 145 6.18 17.03 6.83
N GLU A 146 6.22 18.05 7.69
CA GLU A 146 5.63 17.96 9.03
C GLU A 146 4.11 17.81 8.96
N THR A 147 3.47 18.41 7.95
CA THR A 147 2.03 18.30 7.76
C THR A 147 1.61 16.86 7.45
N VAL A 148 2.27 16.16 6.53
CA VAL A 148 1.95 14.74 6.21
C VAL A 148 2.34 13.75 7.32
N LEU A 149 3.21 14.15 8.24
CA LEU A 149 3.60 13.36 9.41
C LEU A 149 2.73 13.62 10.65
N THR A 150 2.05 14.77 10.75
CA THR A 150 1.33 15.18 11.97
C THR A 150 -0.17 15.44 11.79
N VAL A 151 -0.68 15.50 10.56
CA VAL A 151 -2.09 15.78 10.26
C VAL A 151 -2.72 14.62 9.50
N LEU A 152 -3.78 14.02 10.06
CA LEU A 152 -4.57 13.00 9.37
C LEU A 152 -5.31 13.61 8.18
N HIS A 153 -5.43 12.82 7.09
CA HIS A 153 -6.02 13.23 5.82
C HIS A 153 -5.24 14.36 5.10
N ALA A 154 -3.93 14.44 5.34
CA ALA A 154 -3.01 15.30 4.59
C ALA A 154 -2.15 14.47 3.61
N GLY A 155 -2.00 14.95 2.37
CA GLY A 155 -1.18 14.28 1.36
C GLY A 155 -1.42 14.81 -0.06
N GLY A 156 -0.50 14.49 -0.98
CA GLY A 156 -0.58 14.88 -2.40
C GLY A 156 -1.31 13.89 -3.32
N LYS A 157 -1.98 12.88 -2.74
CA LYS A 157 -2.67 11.76 -3.44
C LYS A 157 -4.18 11.99 -3.58
N PHE A 158 -4.65 13.20 -3.28
CA PHE A 158 -6.04 13.63 -3.48
C PHE A 158 -6.14 14.51 -4.74
N GLY A 159 -7.20 14.36 -5.55
CA GLY A 159 -7.51 15.33 -6.62
C GLY A 159 -7.78 14.77 -8.03
N GLY A 160 -7.62 13.47 -8.28
CA GLY A 160 -7.81 12.91 -9.63
C GLY A 160 -6.74 13.43 -10.60
N GLU A 161 -7.14 14.06 -11.70
CA GLU A 161 -6.20 14.60 -12.72
C GLU A 161 -5.23 15.68 -12.20
N SER A 162 -5.51 16.30 -11.04
CA SER A 162 -4.60 17.25 -10.38
C SER A 162 -3.77 16.65 -9.23
N SER A 163 -3.85 15.33 -9.03
CA SER A 163 -3.02 14.59 -8.08
C SER A 163 -1.55 14.61 -8.50
N GLY A 164 -0.62 14.53 -7.54
CA GLY A 164 0.80 14.28 -7.83
C GLY A 164 1.11 12.87 -8.35
N TYR A 165 0.08 12.03 -8.51
CA TYR A 165 0.13 10.61 -8.86
C TYR A 165 -1.08 10.26 -9.73
N ASN A 166 -0.85 9.74 -10.95
CA ASN A 166 -1.92 9.30 -11.87
C ASN A 166 -2.63 8.02 -11.37
N VAL A 167 -1.87 7.16 -10.69
CA VAL A 167 -2.35 5.96 -9.99
C VAL A 167 -1.53 5.86 -8.70
N SER A 168 -2.18 5.53 -7.58
CA SER A 168 -1.50 5.28 -6.29
C SER A 168 -2.38 4.43 -5.38
N GLY A 169 -1.79 3.53 -4.60
CA GLY A 169 -2.51 2.78 -3.56
C GLY A 169 -2.93 3.66 -2.37
N GLY A 170 -2.13 4.68 -2.04
CA GLY A 170 -2.29 5.52 -0.85
C GLY A 170 -3.35 6.63 -0.92
N LEU A 171 -4.64 6.30 -1.12
CA LEU A 171 -5.70 7.31 -1.34
C LEU A 171 -6.22 8.06 -0.08
N HIS A 172 -5.81 7.67 1.12
CA HIS A 172 -6.45 8.14 2.37
C HIS A 172 -5.73 9.30 3.09
N GLY A 173 -4.46 9.57 2.74
CA GLY A 173 -3.63 10.58 3.42
C GLY A 173 -3.43 10.35 4.92
N VAL A 174 -3.30 9.09 5.36
CA VAL A 174 -3.12 8.74 6.79
C VAL A 174 -1.90 7.84 7.08
N GLY A 175 -1.42 7.06 6.11
CA GLY A 175 -0.42 6.00 6.35
C GLY A 175 0.81 6.44 7.14
N LEU A 176 1.58 7.37 6.57
CA LEU A 176 2.79 7.92 7.17
C LEU A 176 2.53 8.57 8.55
N SER A 177 1.45 9.34 8.70
CA SER A 177 1.06 9.94 9.97
C SER A 177 0.66 8.92 11.05
N VAL A 178 0.07 7.77 10.66
CA VAL A 178 -0.25 6.69 11.61
C VAL A 178 1.02 5.94 12.00
N VAL A 179 1.95 5.66 11.09
CA VAL A 179 3.26 5.07 11.44
C VAL A 179 3.99 5.98 12.44
N ASN A 180 4.01 7.29 12.22
CA ASN A 180 4.57 8.26 13.16
C ASN A 180 3.88 8.23 14.53
N ALA A 181 2.55 8.17 14.58
CA ALA A 181 1.77 8.11 15.81
C ALA A 181 1.92 6.80 16.59
N LEU A 182 2.24 5.69 15.91
CA LEU A 182 2.43 4.36 16.49
C LEU A 182 3.91 4.02 16.78
N SER A 183 4.83 4.97 16.58
CA SER A 183 6.27 4.79 16.81
C SER A 183 6.77 5.53 18.05
N GLU A 184 7.64 4.90 18.85
CA GLU A 184 8.30 5.58 19.98
C GLU A 184 9.22 6.71 19.49
N ALA A 185 9.85 6.50 18.33
CA ALA A 185 10.63 7.47 17.58
C ALA A 185 10.46 7.28 16.07
N LEU A 186 10.51 8.38 15.32
CA LEU A 186 10.61 8.37 13.86
C LEU A 186 11.59 9.44 13.39
N GLU A 187 12.46 9.10 12.45
CA GLU A 187 13.41 9.98 11.79
C GLU A 187 13.12 10.00 10.29
N VAL A 188 13.05 11.20 9.72
CA VAL A 188 12.88 11.38 8.28
C VAL A 188 14.03 12.20 7.73
N THR A 189 14.62 11.69 6.64
CA THR A 189 15.53 12.42 5.77
C THR A 189 14.89 12.54 4.39
N VAL A 190 14.93 13.72 3.80
CA VAL A 190 14.49 13.96 2.41
C VAL A 190 15.65 14.58 1.65
N TRP A 191 15.97 14.02 0.49
CA TRP A 191 16.88 14.64 -0.47
C TRP A 191 16.05 15.21 -1.63
N ARG A 192 16.15 16.52 -1.83
CA ARG A 192 15.35 17.24 -2.82
C ARG A 192 16.00 18.58 -3.16
N ASP A 193 15.99 18.95 -4.44
CA ASP A 193 16.42 20.27 -4.93
C ASP A 193 17.85 20.68 -4.48
N GLY A 194 18.77 19.70 -4.39
CA GLY A 194 20.17 19.88 -3.93
C GLY A 194 20.35 19.94 -2.40
N MET A 195 19.26 19.77 -1.64
CA MET A 195 19.22 19.93 -0.20
C MET A 195 18.90 18.60 0.50
N GLU A 196 19.51 18.39 1.67
CA GLU A 196 19.10 17.37 2.62
C GLU A 196 18.31 18.03 3.74
N TYR A 197 17.09 17.54 3.95
CA TYR A 197 16.20 17.96 5.03
C TYR A 197 16.06 16.83 6.04
N HIS A 198 16.11 17.15 7.33
CA HIS A 198 16.04 16.15 8.40
C HIS A 198 15.16 16.61 9.57
N GLN A 199 14.25 15.75 10.01
CA GLN A 199 13.38 16.00 11.17
C GLN A 199 13.14 14.73 11.99
N ARG A 200 13.03 14.88 13.31
CA ARG A 200 12.79 13.78 14.25
C ARG A 200 11.47 13.96 14.98
N TYR A 201 10.84 12.85 15.31
CA TYR A 201 9.56 12.75 15.99
C TYR A 201 9.63 11.72 17.13
N SER A 202 8.75 11.88 18.12
CA SER A 202 8.46 10.86 19.13
C SER A 202 6.94 10.81 19.34
N ARG A 203 6.36 9.61 19.17
CA ARG A 203 4.92 9.35 19.39
C ARG A 203 4.03 10.35 18.65
N GLY A 204 4.29 10.53 17.36
CA GLY A 204 3.60 11.48 16.47
C GLY A 204 4.05 12.95 16.57
N ASN A 205 4.78 13.36 17.61
CA ASN A 205 5.10 14.76 17.88
C ASN A 205 6.49 15.13 17.35
N PRO A 206 6.67 16.26 16.62
CA PRO A 206 7.99 16.72 16.19
C PRO A 206 8.82 17.15 17.42
N ILE A 207 10.03 16.59 17.54
CA ILE A 207 10.98 16.92 18.62
C ILE A 207 12.16 17.77 18.13
N THR A 208 12.28 17.99 16.82
CA THR A 208 13.20 18.96 16.22
C THR A 208 12.47 19.84 15.21
N ALA A 209 12.94 21.07 15.04
CA ALA A 209 12.68 21.83 13.82
C ALA A 209 13.21 21.07 12.59
N LEU A 210 12.69 21.40 11.42
CA LEU A 210 13.21 20.90 10.15
C LEU A 210 14.62 21.46 9.92
N LYS A 211 15.64 20.59 10.03
CA LYS A 211 17.01 20.94 9.66
C LYS A 211 17.16 20.85 8.15
N CYS A 212 18.02 21.68 7.57
CA CYS A 212 18.27 21.76 6.14
C CYS A 212 19.75 22.04 5.91
N GLN A 213 20.39 21.31 4.99
CA GLN A 213 21.80 21.50 4.61
C GLN A 213 22.01 21.24 3.12
N ASN A 214 22.93 21.98 2.49
CA ASN A 214 23.34 21.72 1.10
C ASN A 214 24.03 20.36 1.00
N VAL A 215 23.73 19.57 -0.02
CA VAL A 215 24.45 18.33 -0.33
C VAL A 215 25.39 18.57 -1.50
N SER A 216 26.61 18.04 -1.46
CA SER A 216 27.59 18.22 -2.53
C SER A 216 27.28 17.40 -3.80
N ASN A 217 26.44 16.37 -3.68
CA ASN A 217 25.92 15.60 -4.82
C ASN A 217 24.49 16.04 -5.14
N ASN A 218 24.33 16.80 -6.22
CA ASN A 218 23.02 17.25 -6.71
C ASN A 218 22.13 16.11 -7.26
N ASP A 219 22.69 14.91 -7.46
CA ASP A 219 22.01 13.77 -8.08
C ASP A 219 21.21 12.89 -7.10
N SER A 220 21.32 13.13 -5.79
CA SER A 220 20.52 12.40 -4.80
C SER A 220 19.16 13.05 -4.60
N SER A 221 18.09 12.34 -4.98
CA SER A 221 16.71 12.63 -4.60
C SER A 221 16.09 11.42 -3.88
N GLY A 222 15.05 11.66 -3.08
CA GLY A 222 14.23 10.61 -2.47
C GLY A 222 13.91 10.85 -1.00
N THR A 223 13.26 9.86 -0.38
CA THR A 223 12.89 9.89 1.03
C THR A 223 13.49 8.69 1.77
N ARG A 224 14.00 8.92 2.98
CA ARG A 224 14.29 7.89 3.98
C ARG A 224 13.41 8.10 5.19
N ILE A 225 12.66 7.08 5.57
CA ILE A 225 11.93 6.99 6.84
C ILE A 225 12.56 5.89 7.68
N ARG A 226 12.98 6.20 8.90
CA ARG A 226 13.37 5.23 9.92
C ARG A 226 12.44 5.34 11.12
N PHE A 227 11.87 4.23 11.58
CA PHE A 227 10.94 4.24 12.71
C PHE A 227 11.17 3.08 13.68
N TRP A 228 10.86 3.32 14.95
CA TRP A 228 10.90 2.35 16.05
C TRP A 228 9.46 2.16 16.54
N PRO A 229 8.84 0.98 16.38
CA PRO A 229 7.48 0.74 16.87
C PRO A 229 7.35 0.94 18.38
N ASP A 230 6.25 1.56 18.82
CA ASP A 230 6.06 1.88 20.24
C ASP A 230 5.72 0.62 21.08
N LYS A 231 6.65 0.24 21.94
CA LYS A 231 6.53 -0.91 22.87
C LYS A 231 5.40 -0.75 23.90
N GLU A 232 4.93 0.48 24.17
CA GLU A 232 3.76 0.71 25.02
C GLU A 232 2.44 0.41 24.29
N ILE A 233 2.43 0.50 22.95
CA ILE A 233 1.28 0.20 22.10
C ILE A 233 1.29 -1.28 21.69
N PHE A 234 2.42 -1.75 21.16
CA PHE A 234 2.62 -3.14 20.74
C PHE A 234 3.08 -3.98 21.95
N THR A 235 2.10 -4.44 22.72
CA THR A 235 2.29 -5.17 23.98
C THR A 235 2.80 -6.62 23.82
N SER A 236 2.87 -7.12 22.58
CA SER A 236 3.52 -8.38 22.24
C SER A 236 4.96 -8.11 21.81
N ALA A 237 5.84 -9.12 21.83
CA ALA A 237 7.19 -8.96 21.29
C ALA A 237 7.12 -8.47 19.83
N ILE A 238 7.73 -7.31 19.56
CA ILE A 238 7.77 -6.71 18.22
C ILE A 238 8.82 -7.48 17.42
N GLU A 239 8.36 -8.43 16.60
CA GLU A 239 9.21 -9.21 15.71
C GLU A 239 8.75 -9.07 14.27
N PHE A 240 9.64 -8.53 13.44
CA PHE A 240 9.42 -8.44 11.99
C PHE A 240 9.74 -9.78 11.33
N ASP A 241 8.71 -10.56 11.00
CA ASP A 241 8.86 -11.81 10.24
C ASP A 241 9.44 -11.52 8.85
N HIS A 242 10.73 -11.83 8.71
CA HIS A 242 11.50 -11.63 7.48
C HIS A 242 10.83 -12.28 6.28
N ASN A 243 10.27 -13.47 6.42
CA ASN A 243 9.72 -14.23 5.29
C ASN A 243 8.39 -13.64 4.82
N THR A 244 7.57 -13.15 5.75
CA THR A 244 6.33 -12.41 5.47
C THR A 244 6.60 -11.08 4.75
N ILE A 245 7.60 -10.31 5.19
CA ILE A 245 7.98 -9.05 4.52
C ILE A 245 8.65 -9.32 3.16
N ALA A 246 9.56 -10.29 3.08
CA ALA A 246 10.17 -10.75 1.83
C ALA A 246 9.14 -11.25 0.81
N GLY A 247 8.09 -11.93 1.27
CA GLY A 247 6.96 -12.33 0.42
C GLY A 247 6.27 -11.13 -0.21
N ARG A 248 5.88 -10.15 0.60
CA ARG A 248 5.24 -8.91 0.14
C ARG A 248 6.14 -8.08 -0.78
N ILE A 249 7.43 -7.96 -0.47
CA ILE A 249 8.41 -7.28 -1.32
C ILE A 249 8.52 -7.98 -2.69
N ARG A 250 8.55 -9.32 -2.72
CA ARG A 250 8.58 -10.10 -3.96
C ARG A 250 7.34 -9.85 -4.82
N GLU A 251 6.15 -9.84 -4.23
CA GLU A 251 4.90 -9.47 -4.92
C GLU A 251 5.00 -8.08 -5.55
N LEU A 252 5.47 -7.09 -4.79
CA LEU A 252 5.58 -5.71 -5.25
C LEU A 252 6.60 -5.56 -6.39
N ALA A 253 7.74 -6.27 -6.32
CA ALA A 253 8.73 -6.29 -7.40
C ALA A 253 8.20 -6.97 -8.68
N PHE A 254 7.31 -7.96 -8.56
CA PHE A 254 6.62 -8.55 -9.72
C PHE A 254 5.52 -7.64 -10.30
N LEU A 255 4.87 -6.82 -9.47
CA LEU A 255 3.79 -5.93 -9.90
C LEU A 255 4.30 -4.62 -10.51
N ASN A 256 5.55 -4.25 -10.25
CA ASN A 256 6.19 -3.05 -10.77
C ASN A 256 7.46 -3.45 -11.55
N PRO A 257 7.34 -3.82 -12.84
CA PRO A 257 8.50 -4.04 -13.70
C PRO A 257 9.43 -2.82 -13.66
N GLU A 258 10.74 -3.06 -13.79
CA GLU A 258 11.81 -2.05 -13.67
C GLU A 258 12.09 -1.53 -12.24
N LEU A 259 11.26 -1.84 -11.24
CA LEU A 259 11.54 -1.50 -9.84
C LEU A 259 12.50 -2.52 -9.18
N ARG A 260 13.66 -2.05 -8.73
CA ARG A 260 14.57 -2.82 -7.86
C ARG A 260 14.21 -2.58 -6.39
N ILE A 261 13.88 -3.65 -5.66
CA ILE A 261 13.71 -3.58 -4.20
C ILE A 261 14.80 -4.41 -3.52
N ILE A 262 15.63 -3.77 -2.69
CA ILE A 262 16.63 -4.43 -1.85
C ILE A 262 16.01 -4.60 -0.46
N PHE A 263 16.04 -5.83 0.06
CA PHE A 263 15.65 -6.12 1.43
C PHE A 263 16.85 -6.61 2.23
N ARG A 264 17.16 -5.93 3.33
CA ARG A 264 18.19 -6.32 4.30
C ARG A 264 17.58 -6.61 5.66
N LYS A 265 18.06 -7.66 6.32
CA LYS A 265 17.94 -7.85 7.76
C LYS A 265 19.34 -7.83 8.36
N GLU A 266 19.61 -6.86 9.20
CA GLU A 266 20.84 -6.78 9.98
C GLU A 266 20.78 -7.74 11.17
N ASP A 267 21.94 -8.23 11.58
CA ASP A 267 22.14 -9.05 12.77
C ASP A 267 23.24 -8.41 13.65
N SER A 268 23.26 -8.74 14.93
CA SER A 268 24.33 -8.31 15.86
C SER A 268 25.73 -8.72 15.39
N ILE A 269 25.83 -9.78 14.59
CA ILE A 269 27.05 -10.21 13.89
C ILE A 269 26.88 -9.83 12.41
N PRO A 270 27.64 -8.87 11.86
CA PRO A 270 27.43 -8.37 10.50
C PRO A 270 27.45 -9.46 9.42
N GLU A 271 28.27 -10.49 9.58
CA GLU A 271 28.41 -11.65 8.68
C GLU A 271 27.12 -12.49 8.55
N ASN A 272 26.22 -12.43 9.54
CA ASN A 272 24.92 -13.09 9.54
C ASN A 272 23.81 -12.25 8.87
N SER A 273 24.11 -11.01 8.45
CA SER A 273 23.12 -10.10 7.87
C SER A 273 22.64 -10.63 6.51
N LEU A 274 21.33 -10.80 6.37
CA LEU A 274 20.71 -11.27 5.13
C LEU A 274 20.45 -10.06 4.22
N THR A 275 20.88 -10.13 2.96
CA THR A 275 20.49 -9.17 1.91
C THR A 275 19.94 -9.93 0.71
N THR A 276 18.76 -9.55 0.23
CA THR A 276 18.12 -10.11 -0.97
C THR A 276 17.68 -8.97 -1.89
N GLU A 277 17.98 -9.08 -3.18
CA GLU A 277 17.51 -8.15 -4.21
C GLU A 277 16.35 -8.78 -5.00
N TYR A 278 15.30 -7.99 -5.23
CA TYR A 278 14.14 -8.36 -6.01
C TYR A 278 14.01 -7.42 -7.21
N PHE A 279 14.04 -7.98 -8.41
CA PHE A 279 13.87 -7.27 -9.68
C PHE A 279 13.36 -8.25 -10.73
N TYR A 280 12.16 -8.02 -11.27
CA TYR A 280 11.46 -8.98 -12.14
C TYR A 280 10.90 -8.28 -13.38
N ALA A 281 11.71 -8.22 -14.45
CA ALA A 281 11.33 -7.54 -15.69
C ALA A 281 10.15 -8.21 -16.43
N GLY A 282 9.87 -9.50 -16.19
CA GLY A 282 8.73 -10.19 -16.81
C GLY A 282 7.38 -9.95 -16.12
N GLY A 283 7.36 -9.19 -15.02
CA GLY A 283 6.15 -8.74 -14.33
C GLY A 283 5.18 -9.87 -13.95
N LEU A 284 3.89 -9.65 -14.16
CA LEU A 284 2.83 -10.64 -13.90
C LEU A 284 3.03 -11.99 -14.60
N VAL A 285 3.63 -12.02 -15.80
CA VAL A 285 3.90 -13.28 -16.52
C VAL A 285 4.96 -14.09 -15.80
N GLU A 286 5.96 -13.43 -15.23
CA GLU A 286 6.99 -14.05 -14.40
C GLU A 286 6.42 -14.48 -13.04
N TYR A 287 5.54 -13.66 -12.44
CA TYR A 287 4.88 -13.99 -11.17
C TYR A 287 4.01 -15.24 -11.27
N VAL A 288 3.20 -15.37 -12.34
CA VAL A 288 2.37 -16.56 -12.57
C VAL A 288 3.24 -17.80 -12.83
N LYS A 289 4.42 -17.66 -13.45
CA LYS A 289 5.38 -18.79 -13.55
C LYS A 289 5.92 -19.17 -12.17
N TRP A 290 6.32 -18.18 -11.37
CA TRP A 290 6.83 -18.39 -10.01
C TRP A 290 5.79 -19.07 -9.10
N LEU A 291 4.53 -18.62 -9.10
CA LEU A 291 3.41 -19.24 -8.36
C LEU A 291 3.06 -20.68 -8.78
N ASN A 292 3.66 -21.17 -9.87
CA ASN A 292 3.43 -22.51 -10.40
C ASN A 292 4.70 -23.38 -10.39
N SER A 293 5.84 -22.92 -9.83
CA SER A 293 7.10 -23.69 -9.76
C SER A 293 6.92 -25.04 -9.07
N ASP A 294 6.11 -25.07 -8.00
CA ASP A 294 5.98 -26.22 -7.11
C ASP A 294 4.78 -27.12 -7.50
N LYS A 295 4.04 -26.74 -8.54
CA LYS A 295 2.86 -27.47 -9.00
C LYS A 295 3.26 -28.51 -10.04
N VAL A 296 3.35 -29.76 -9.60
CA VAL A 296 3.45 -30.92 -10.50
C VAL A 296 2.13 -31.07 -11.27
N PHE A 297 2.06 -30.54 -12.49
CA PHE A 297 0.95 -30.75 -13.41
C PHE A 297 0.92 -32.21 -13.87
N ARG A 298 0.20 -33.05 -13.12
CA ARG A 298 -0.08 -34.44 -13.52
C ARG A 298 -1.07 -34.41 -14.69
N CYS A 299 -0.64 -34.81 -15.88
CA CYS A 299 -1.50 -34.83 -17.06
C CYS A 299 -2.62 -35.86 -16.90
N ILE A 300 -3.89 -35.41 -16.86
CA ILE A 300 -5.08 -36.26 -16.70
C ILE A 300 -5.72 -36.56 -18.07
N PHE A 301 -4.92 -36.77 -19.11
CA PHE A 301 -5.39 -37.32 -20.38
C PHE A 301 -5.01 -38.79 -20.43
N GLY A 302 -6.01 -39.64 -20.18
CA GLY A 302 -5.84 -41.08 -20.06
C GLY A 302 -5.47 -41.73 -21.39
N HIS A 303 -4.45 -42.58 -21.35
CA HIS A 303 -4.25 -43.60 -22.37
C HIS A 303 -5.39 -44.64 -22.24
N ASN A 304 -6.42 -44.52 -23.07
CA ASN A 304 -7.08 -45.73 -23.57
C ASN A 304 -6.12 -46.34 -24.58
N ALA A 305 -5.32 -47.31 -24.12
CA ALA A 305 -4.54 -48.16 -25.01
C ALA A 305 -5.53 -48.95 -25.89
N GLY A 306 -5.67 -48.53 -27.15
CA GLY A 306 -6.49 -49.22 -28.13
C GLY A 306 -5.89 -50.58 -28.45
N VAL A 307 -6.69 -51.63 -28.28
CA VAL A 307 -6.37 -52.97 -28.78
C VAL A 307 -6.48 -52.95 -30.31
N CYS A 308 -5.39 -53.33 -30.99
CA CYS A 308 -5.33 -53.83 -32.37
C CYS A 308 -4.12 -54.77 -32.46
#